data_AF-A0A950JKR0-F1
#
_entry.id   AF-A0A950JKR0-F1
#
_cell.length_a   1.000
_cell.length_b   1.000
_cell.length_c   1.000
_cell.angle_alpha   90.00
_cell.angle_beta   90.00
_cell.angle_gamma   90.00
#
_symmetry.space_group_name_H-M   'P 1'
#
loop_
_entity.id
_entity.type
_entity.pdbx_description
1 polymer ?
#
loop_
_entity_poly.entity_id
_entity_poly.type
_entity_poly.pdbx_seq_one_letter_code
_entity_poly.pdbx_strand_id
1 'polypeptide(L)'
;MALAESRTRGASGTALQPAWLQNVNPAAVLVGVIVVIMPAIASSFVLTQIFGWSYMLGTVALSLMFLAGYGGMVSLAQMTIAGFAG
;
A
#
# COMPACT_ATOMS: atom_id res chain seq x y z
N MET A 1 -9.82 -25.84 50.81
CA MET A 1 -9.02 -26.72 49.93
C MET A 1 -9.39 -26.57 48.45
N ALA A 2 -10.59 -26.12 48.07
CA ALA A 2 -11.00 -25.88 46.68
C ALA A 2 -10.50 -24.56 46.02
N LEU A 3 -9.74 -23.72 46.73
CA LEU A 3 -9.23 -22.42 46.22
C LEU A 3 -7.78 -22.47 45.74
N ALA A 4 -7.10 -23.61 45.89
CA ALA A 4 -5.72 -23.79 45.45
C ALA A 4 -5.60 -24.19 43.97
N GLU A 5 -6.69 -24.72 43.38
CA GLU A 5 -6.70 -25.31 42.05
C GLU A 5 -6.90 -24.28 40.92
N SER A 6 -7.29 -23.05 41.26
CA SER A 6 -7.44 -21.95 40.29
C SER A 6 -6.13 -21.22 39.98
N ARG A 7 -5.02 -21.55 40.65
CA ARG A 7 -3.72 -20.87 40.49
C ARG A 7 -2.83 -21.48 39.39
N THR A 8 -3.23 -22.60 38.78
CA THR A 8 -2.34 -23.42 37.91
C THR A 8 -2.84 -23.68 36.49
N ARG A 9 -3.92 -23.03 36.02
CA ARG A 9 -4.14 -22.93 34.58
C ARG A 9 -3.17 -21.89 34.05
N GLY A 10 -2.03 -22.40 33.57
CA GLY A 10 -0.92 -21.65 33.05
C GLY A 10 -1.40 -20.50 32.19
N ALA A 11 -0.73 -19.37 32.34
CA ALA A 11 -0.66 -18.36 31.32
C ALA A 11 -0.14 -19.03 30.06
N SER A 12 -1.04 -19.68 29.31
CA SER A 12 -0.85 -19.99 27.91
C SER A 12 -0.51 -18.65 27.31
N GLY A 13 0.77 -18.47 26.99
CA GLY A 13 1.26 -17.32 26.27
C GLY A 13 0.58 -17.34 24.92
N THR A 14 -0.64 -16.82 24.87
CA THR A 14 -1.28 -16.36 23.65
C THR A 14 -0.37 -15.23 23.24
N ALA A 15 0.69 -15.56 22.50
CA ALA A 15 1.46 -14.59 21.76
C ALA A 15 0.40 -13.73 21.10
N LEU A 16 0.30 -12.47 21.54
CA LEU A 16 -0.62 -11.47 21.01
C LEU A 16 -0.17 -11.26 19.57
N GLN A 17 -0.52 -12.20 18.69
CA GLN A 17 -0.11 -12.22 17.31
C GLN A 17 -0.86 -11.04 16.70
N PRO A 18 -0.16 -9.95 16.42
CA PRO A 18 -0.83 -8.68 16.30
C PRO A 18 -1.66 -8.70 15.01
N ALA A 19 -2.90 -8.21 15.08
CA ALA A 19 -3.96 -8.47 14.08
C ALA A 19 -3.58 -8.13 12.62
N TRP A 20 -2.69 -7.15 12.41
CA TRP A 20 -2.11 -6.76 11.13
C TRP A 20 -1.31 -7.86 10.42
N LEU A 21 -0.81 -8.87 11.13
CA LEU A 21 -0.06 -10.00 10.56
C LEU A 21 -0.96 -11.17 10.15
N GLN A 22 -2.24 -11.16 10.51
CA GLN A 22 -3.15 -12.30 10.33
C GLN A 22 -3.61 -12.48 8.87
N ASN A 23 -3.52 -11.43 8.03
CA ASN A 23 -4.00 -11.44 6.63
C ASN A 23 -2.95 -10.91 5.64
N VAL A 24 -1.67 -11.22 5.87
CA VAL A 24 -0.63 -10.77 4.96
C VAL A 24 -0.66 -11.63 3.70
N ASN A 25 -1.10 -11.04 2.58
CA ASN A 25 -1.09 -11.71 1.29
C ASN A 25 0.37 -11.99 0.87
N PRO A 26 0.78 -13.26 0.65
CA PRO A 26 2.16 -13.61 0.31
C PRO A 26 2.62 -12.94 -0.98
N ALA A 27 1.71 -12.67 -1.93
CA ALA A 27 2.04 -11.93 -3.15
C ALA A 27 2.38 -10.47 -2.85
N ALA A 28 1.68 -9.82 -1.92
CA ALA A 28 1.98 -8.44 -1.52
C ALA A 28 3.37 -8.34 -0.85
N VAL A 29 3.74 -9.34 -0.05
CA VAL A 29 5.08 -9.43 0.55
C VAL A 29 6.14 -9.61 -0.54
N LEU A 30 5.91 -10.52 -1.49
CA LEU A 30 6.85 -10.75 -2.58
C LEU A 30 7.06 -9.49 -3.42
N VAL A 31 5.97 -8.78 -3.76
CA VAL A 31 6.06 -7.50 -4.48
C VAL A 31 6.81 -6.45 -3.66
N GLY A 32 6.53 -6.34 -2.36
CA GLY A 32 7.25 -5.42 -1.46
C GLY A 32 8.75 -5.70 -1.41
N VAL A 33 9.15 -6.97 -1.30
CA VAL A 33 10.55 -7.39 -1.33
C VAL A 33 11.20 -7.04 -2.66
N ILE A 34 10.53 -7.29 -3.79
CA ILE A 34 11.04 -6.93 -5.12
C ILE A 34 11.26 -5.42 -5.20
N VAL A 35 10.30 -4.59 -4.78
CA VAL A 35 10.40 -3.13 -4.82
C VAL A 35 11.56 -2.61 -3.97
N VAL A 36 11.82 -3.22 -2.81
CA VAL A 36 12.94 -2.83 -1.93
C VAL A 36 14.30 -3.24 -2.49
N ILE A 37 14.40 -4.40 -3.13
CA ILE A 37 15.67 -4.89 -3.72
C ILE A 37 15.98 -4.19 -5.06
N MET A 38 14.94 -3.84 -5.82
CA MET A 38 15.05 -3.23 -7.15
C MET A 38 16.03 -2.03 -7.23
N PRO A 39 16.05 -1.05 -6.31
CA PRO A 39 17.00 0.06 -6.37
C PRO A 39 18.48 -0.33 -6.23
N ALA A 40 18.79 -1.51 -5.68
CA ALA A 40 20.18 -1.97 -5.59
C ALA A 40 20.73 -2.52 -6.92
N ILE A 41 19.83 -2.91 -7.85
CA ILE A 41 20.19 -3.58 -9.10
C ILE A 41 19.89 -2.67 -10.32
N ALA A 42 18.88 -1.80 -10.21
CA ALA A 42 18.44 -0.94 -11.29
C ALA A 42 19.37 0.26 -11.53
N SER A 43 19.52 0.66 -12.81
CA SER A 43 20.33 1.82 -13.19
C SER A 43 19.67 3.14 -12.79
N SER A 44 20.48 4.18 -12.59
CA SER A 44 19.99 5.52 -12.23
C SER A 44 18.98 6.08 -13.24
N PHE A 45 19.11 5.72 -14.52
CA PHE A 45 18.14 6.09 -15.56
C PHE A 45 16.77 5.46 -15.29
N VAL A 46 16.71 4.16 -15.02
CA VAL A 46 15.44 3.47 -14.74
C VAL A 46 14.82 4.00 -13.44
N LEU A 47 15.62 4.24 -12.41
CA LEU A 47 15.13 4.74 -11.13
C LEU A 47 14.56 6.16 -11.21
N THR A 48 15.26 7.07 -11.88
CA THR A 48 14.85 8.49 -11.93
C THR A 48 13.87 8.76 -13.05
N GLN A 49 14.15 8.28 -14.27
CA GLN A 49 13.37 8.63 -15.46
C GLN A 49 12.13 7.78 -15.61
N ILE A 50 12.20 6.49 -15.28
CA ILE A 50 11.07 5.59 -15.48
C ILE A 50 10.29 5.46 -14.19
N PHE A 51 10.91 4.93 -13.13
CA PHE A 51 10.23 4.61 -11.88
C PHE A 51 9.79 5.88 -11.13
N GLY A 52 10.67 6.86 -10.97
CA GLY A 52 10.37 8.11 -10.28
C GLY A 52 9.19 8.87 -10.90
N TRP A 53 9.26 9.14 -12.20
CA TRP A 53 8.16 9.82 -12.90
C TRP A 53 6.87 9.00 -12.92
N SER A 54 6.94 7.69 -13.16
CA SER A 54 5.75 6.83 -13.15
C SER A 54 5.10 6.76 -11.76
N TYR A 55 5.89 6.74 -10.70
CA TYR A 55 5.38 6.75 -9.32
C TYR A 55 4.70 8.08 -8.98
N MET A 56 5.31 9.21 -9.35
CA MET A 56 4.70 10.53 -9.18
C MET A 56 3.38 10.65 -9.96
N LEU A 57 3.40 10.35 -11.26
CA LEU A 57 2.20 10.43 -12.11
C LEU A 57 1.13 9.41 -11.68
N GLY A 58 1.53 8.21 -11.27
CA GLY A 58 0.62 7.19 -10.75
C GLY A 58 -0.06 7.61 -9.45
N THR A 59 0.69 8.20 -8.52
CA THR A 59 0.13 8.74 -7.26
C THR A 59 -0.85 9.89 -7.54
N VAL A 60 -0.51 10.80 -8.47
CA VAL A 60 -1.42 11.86 -8.92
C VAL A 60 -2.67 11.26 -9.55
N ALA A 61 -2.52 10.27 -10.44
CA ALA A 61 -3.64 9.62 -11.11
C ALA A 61 -4.58 8.90 -10.14
N LEU A 62 -4.04 8.13 -9.18
CA LEU A 62 -4.83 7.49 -8.12
C LEU A 62 -5.55 8.55 -7.28
N SER A 63 -4.90 9.66 -6.95
CA SER A 63 -5.54 10.78 -6.24
C SER A 63 -6.69 11.38 -7.05
N LEU A 64 -6.52 11.55 -8.37
CA LEU A 64 -7.58 12.02 -9.26
C LEU A 64 -8.71 11.00 -9.40
N MET A 65 -8.44 9.70 -9.39
CA MET A 65 -9.48 8.65 -9.37
C MET A 65 -10.31 8.72 -8.09
N PHE A 66 -9.65 8.87 -6.93
CA PHE A 66 -10.36 9.11 -5.67
C PHE A 66 -11.17 10.40 -5.71
N LEU A 67 -10.59 11.51 -6.19
CA LEU A 67 -11.28 12.79 -6.30
C LEU A 67 -12.47 12.73 -7.27
N ALA A 68 -12.33 12.06 -8.41
CA ALA A 68 -13.41 11.85 -9.36
C ALA A 68 -14.53 10.95 -8.76
N GLY A 69 -14.14 9.95 -7.96
CA GLY A 69 -15.07 9.04 -7.29
C GLY A 69 -15.85 9.67 -6.14
N TYR A 70 -15.22 10.54 -5.32
CA TYR A 70 -15.89 11.28 -4.25
C TYR A 70 -16.55 12.59 -4.73
N GLY A 71 -16.02 13.20 -5.78
CA GLY A 71 -16.34 14.55 -6.21
C GLY A 71 -17.47 14.67 -7.23
N GLY A 72 -18.02 13.57 -7.78
CA GLY A 72 -19.24 13.56 -8.62
C GLY A 72 -19.28 14.49 -9.84
N MET A 73 -18.23 15.28 -10.11
CA MET A 73 -18.21 16.39 -11.07
C MET A 73 -17.04 16.26 -12.04
N VAL A 74 -17.41 15.66 -13.14
CA VAL A 74 -16.83 15.44 -14.48
C VAL A 74 -16.11 16.66 -15.14
N SER A 75 -15.64 17.69 -14.42
CA SER A 75 -15.11 18.92 -15.07
C SER A 75 -13.58 18.95 -15.33
N LEU A 76 -12.75 18.33 -14.48
CA LEU A 76 -11.27 18.46 -14.61
C LEU A 76 -10.70 17.69 -15.81
N ALA A 77 -11.19 16.47 -16.07
CA ALA A 77 -10.78 15.68 -17.24
C ALA A 77 -11.26 16.29 -18.57
N GLN A 78 -12.47 16.88 -18.57
CA GLN A 78 -13.03 17.54 -19.75
C GLN A 78 -12.28 18.82 -20.09
N MET A 79 -11.76 19.55 -19.10
CA MET A 79 -10.91 20.72 -19.33
C MET A 79 -9.49 20.36 -19.79
N THR A 80 -8.93 19.20 -19.38
CA THR A 80 -7.65 18.73 -19.96
C THR A 80 -7.75 18.40 -21.45
N ILE A 81 -8.84 17.77 -21.93
CA ILE A 81 -9.02 17.52 -23.38
C ILE A 81 -9.23 18.84 -24.13
N ALA A 82 -9.98 19.79 -23.57
CA ALA A 82 -10.16 21.12 -24.15
C ALA A 82 -8.84 21.92 -24.23
N GLY A 83 -7.90 21.72 -23.30
CA GLY A 83 -6.56 22.33 -23.33
C GLY A 83 -5.57 21.66 -24.29
N PHE A 84 -5.73 20.36 -24.58
CA PHE A 84 -4.93 19.65 -25.60
C PHE A 84 -5.45 19.85 -27.04
N ALA A 85 -6.68 20.34 -27.21
CA ALA A 85 -7.31 20.60 -28.50
C ALA A 85 -7.20 22.07 -28.97
N GLY A 86 -6.44 22.90 -28.25
CA GLY A 86 -6.02 24.24 -28.67
C GLY A 86 -4.74 24.21 -29.49
#